data_AF-A0A6M3IKS3-F1
#
_entry.id   AF-A0A6M3IKS3-F1
#
_cell.length_a   1.000
_cell.length_b   1.000
_cell.length_c   1.000
_cell.angle_alpha   90.00
_cell.angle_beta   90.00
_cell.angle_gamma   90.00
#
_symmetry.space_group_name_H-M   'P 1'
#
loop_
_entity.id
_entity.type
_entity.pdbx_description
1 polymer ?
#
loop_
_entity_poly.entity_id
_entity_poly.type
_entity_poly.pdbx_seq_one_letter_code
_entity_poly.pdbx_strand_id
1 'polypeptide(L)' 'MTPSSIITTWKGIAKFLGVSEQTARRLHKECGLPVRLAGRAYADPKALLAWVRGGTIHIHLDS' A
#
# COMPACT_ATOMS: atom_id res chain seq x y z
N MET A 1 6.59 -9.17 19.90
CA MET A 1 6.28 -8.67 18.54
C MET A 1 5.25 -7.57 18.69
N THR A 2 5.67 -6.31 18.53
CA THR A 2 4.79 -5.14 18.64
C THR A 2 3.70 -5.17 17.57
N PRO A 3 2.46 -4.75 17.89
CA PRO A 3 1.39 -4.68 16.90
C PRO A 3 1.88 -3.74 15.80
N SER A 4 1.88 -4.24 14.57
CA SER A 4 2.25 -3.49 13.38
C SER A 4 1.32 -2.28 13.29
N SER A 5 1.76 -1.11 13.75
CA SER A 5 0.93 0.09 13.78
C SER A 5 0.35 0.33 12.39
N ILE A 6 -0.98 0.49 12.32
CA ILE A 6 -1.70 0.82 11.09
C ILE A 6 -1.02 2.03 10.44
N ILE A 7 -0.78 1.95 9.14
CA ILE A 7 -0.24 3.07 8.38
C ILE A 7 -1.42 3.98 8.01
N THR A 8 -1.39 5.24 8.47
CA THR A 8 -2.54 6.15 8.39
C THR A 8 -2.40 7.27 7.36
N THR A 9 -1.43 7.15 6.43
CA THR A 9 -1.20 8.15 5.39
C THR A 9 -0.79 7.50 4.07
N TRP A 10 -1.16 8.14 2.95
CA TRP A 10 -0.67 7.75 1.63
C TRP A 10 0.85 7.77 1.56
N LYS A 11 1.50 8.78 2.16
CA LYS A 11 2.96 8.87 2.28
C LYS A 11 3.57 7.64 2.95
N GLY A 12 2.99 7.21 4.07
CA GLY A 12 3.44 6.02 4.79
C GLY A 12 3.25 4.75 3.98
N ILE A 13 2.11 4.62 3.28
CA ILE A 13 1.81 3.45 2.44
C ILE A 13 2.79 3.37 1.27
N ALA A 14 3.00 4.50 0.60
CA ALA A 14 3.94 4.63 -0.51
C ALA A 14 5.37 4.30 -0.08
N LYS A 15 5.82 4.85 1.06
CA LYS A 15 7.12 4.52 1.65
C LYS A 15 7.25 3.04 1.99
N PHE A 16 6.20 2.42 2.54
CA PHE A 16 6.20 1.00 2.87
C PHE A 16 6.33 0.11 1.63
N LEU A 17 5.68 0.51 0.53
CA LEU A 17 5.69 -0.21 -0.74
C LEU A 17 6.89 0.14 -1.64
N GLY A 18 7.70 1.14 -1.27
CA GLY A 18 8.83 1.60 -2.09
C GLY A 18 8.41 2.32 -3.38
N VAL A 19 7.25 2.98 -3.39
CA VAL A 19 6.70 3.67 -4.57
C VAL A 19 6.34 5.13 -4.26
N SER A 20 5.96 5.90 -5.29
CA SER A 20 5.42 7.25 -5.12
C SER A 20 4.00 7.25 -4.51
N GLU A 21 3.61 8.35 -3.86
CA GLU A 21 2.22 8.50 -3.38
C GLU A 21 1.19 8.40 -4.51
N GLN A 22 1.51 8.93 -5.68
CA GLN A 22 0.65 8.86 -6.85
C GLN A 22 0.47 7.41 -7.31
N THR A 23 1.56 6.64 -7.36
CA THR A 23 1.54 5.20 -7.66
C THR A 23 0.71 4.45 -6.63
N ALA A 24 0.89 4.71 -5.33
CA ALA A 24 0.09 4.05 -4.28
C ALA A 24 -1.42 4.30 -4.42
N ARG A 25 -1.82 5.54 -4.75
CA ARG A 25 -3.21 5.89 -5.03
C ARG A 25 -3.74 5.19 -6.29
N ARG A 26 -2.91 5.12 -7.33
CA ARG A 26 -3.24 4.42 -8.57
C ARG A 26 -3.44 2.92 -8.34
N LEU A 27 -2.54 2.27 -7.59
CA LEU A 27 -2.66 0.85 -7.22
C LEU A 27 -3.93 0.58 -6.39
N HIS A 28 -4.34 1.50 -5.54
CA HIS A 28 -5.62 1.39 -4.84
C HIS A 28 -6.82 1.45 -5.79
N LYS A 29 -6.82 2.39 -6.73
CA LYS A 29 -7.92 2.59 -7.67
C LYS A 29 -8.00 1.49 -8.74
N GLU A 30 -6.86 1.05 -9.27
CA GLU A 30 -6.77 0.20 -10.45
C GLU A 30 -6.46 -1.27 -10.11
N CYS A 31 -5.74 -1.53 -9.01
CA CYS A 31 -5.23 -2.86 -8.66
C CYS A 31 -5.76 -3.38 -7.32
N GLY A 32 -6.69 -2.67 -6.68
CA GLY A 32 -7.31 -3.09 -5.43
C GLY A 32 -6.36 -3.15 -4.23
N LEU A 33 -5.38 -2.24 -4.15
CA LEU A 33 -4.51 -2.13 -2.97
C LEU A 33 -5.36 -2.02 -1.69
N PRO A 34 -5.10 -2.84 -0.64
CA PRO A 34 -5.95 -2.95 0.54
C PRO A 34 -5.77 -1.74 1.48
N VAL A 35 -6.33 -0.61 1.06
CA VAL A 35 -6.38 0.65 1.80
C VAL A 35 -7.84 0.96 2.10
N ARG A 36 -8.15 1.31 3.34
CA ARG A 36 -9.46 1.87 3.72
C ARG A 36 -9.39 3.39 3.75
N LEU A 37 -10.41 4.03 3.21
CA LEU A 37 -10.55 5.48 3.21
C LEU A 37 -11.64 5.88 4.21
N ALA A 38 -11.25 6.61 5.26
CA ALA A 38 -12.15 7.15 6.28
C ALA A 38 -11.67 8.56 6.69
N GLY A 39 -11.73 9.51 5.74
CA GLY A 39 -11.12 10.84 5.88
C GLY A 39 -9.58 10.86 5.77
N ARG A 40 -8.93 9.72 6.05
CA ARG A 40 -7.50 9.44 5.78
C ARG A 40 -7.36 8.04 5.17
N ALA A 41 -6.17 7.73 4.66
CA ALA A 41 -5.82 6.41 4.15
C ALA A 41 -5.31 5.52 5.27
N TYR A 42 -5.90 4.35 5.45
CA TYR A 42 -5.52 3.37 6.48
C TYR A 42 -5.14 2.06 5.82
N ALA A 43 -3.97 1.52 6.14
CA ALA A 43 -3.52 0.24 5.65
C ALA A 43 -2.88 -0.59 6.76
N ASP A 44 -3.23 -1.88 6.79
CA ASP A 44 -2.55 -2.86 7.62
C ASP A 44 -1.28 -3.33 6.89
N PRO A 45 -0.08 -3.19 7.48
CA PRO A 45 1.16 -3.69 6.88
C PRO A 45 1.12 -5.16 6.46
N LYS A 46 0.43 -6.03 7.21
CA LYS A 46 0.28 -7.45 6.86
C LYS A 46 -0.59 -7.63 5.62
N ALA A 47 -1.67 -6.85 5.50
CA ALA A 47 -2.52 -6.88 4.31
C ALA A 47 -1.77 -6.36 3.07
N LEU A 48 -0.97 -5.29 3.22
CA LEU A 48 -0.09 -4.78 2.16
C LEU A 48 0.92 -5.85 1.73
N LEU A 49 1.58 -6.52 2.68
CA LEU A 49 2.53 -7.60 2.37
C LEU A 49 1.85 -8.79 1.71
N ALA A 50 0.67 -9.19 2.18
CA ALA A 50 -0.10 -10.28 1.57
C ALA A 50 -0.52 -9.92 0.14
N TRP A 51 -0.91 -8.68 -0.11
CA TRP A 51 -1.24 -8.19 -1.45
C TRP A 51 -0.02 -8.17 -2.37
N VAL A 52 1.15 -7.70 -1.90
CA VAL A 52 2.40 -7.72 -2.68
C VAL A 52 2.86 -9.15 -2.99
N ARG A 53 2.70 -10.08 -2.04
CA ARG A 53 3.13 -11.48 -2.19
C ARG A 53 2.14 -12.34 -2.98
N GLY A 54 0.85 -12.05 -2.87
CA GLY A 54 -0.22 -12.80 -3.50
C GLY A 54 -0.63 -12.28 -4.89
N GLY A 55 -0.37 -11.01 -5.17
CA GLY A 55 -0.56 -10.44 -6.50
C GLY A 55 0.68 -10.63 -7.35
N THR A 56 0.54 -11.32 -8.48
CA THR A 56 1.43 -11.21 -9.65
C THR A 56 1.33 -9.79 -10.22
N ILE A 57 1.71 -8.78 -9.43
CA ILE A 57 1.83 -7.42 -9.91
C ILE A 57 3.25 -7.31 -10.44
N HIS A 58 3.36 -7.41 -11.76
CA HIS A 58 4.53 -6.95 -12.50
C HIS A 58 4.61 -5.42 -12.35
N ILE A 59 4.93 -4.95 -11.14
CA ILE A 59 5.37 -3.58 -10.93
C ILE A 59 6.74 -3.51 -11.59
N HIS A 60 6.76 -3.12 -12.86
CA HIS A 60 7.97 -2.61 -13.49
C HIS A 60 8.30 -1.33 -12.70
N LEU A 61 9.18 -1.49 -11.72
CA LEU A 61 9.82 -0.39 -11.02
C LEU A 61 10.81 0.21 -12.03
N ASP A 62 10.32 1.01 -12.97
CA ASP A 62 11.17 1.91 -13.73
C ASP A 62 11.92 2.78 -12.71
N SER A 63 13.23 2.50 -12.61
CA SER A 63 14.21 3.19 -11.77
C SER A 63 14.72 4.44 -12.46
#